data_AF-A0A9F2R0D7-F1
#
_entry.id   AF-A0A9F2R0D7-F1
#
_cell.length_a   1.000
_cell.length_b   1.000
_cell.length_c   1.000
_cell.angle_alpha   90.00
_cell.angle_beta   90.00
_cell.angle_gamma   90.00
#
_symmetry.space_group_name_H-M   'P 1'
#
loop_
_entity.id
_entity.type
_entity.pdbx_description
1 polymer ?
#
loop_
_entity_poly.entity_id
_entity_poly.type
_entity_poly.pdbx_seq_one_letter_code
_entity_poly.pdbx_strand_id
1 'polypeptide(L)'
;QGVLGKWCCIPSPPHVLHGAEVPRSKSLLFLQVLNEYFHNVCELDLVFNFYKVYTVVDEMFLAGEIRETSQTKVLKQLLMLQSLE
;
A
#
# COMPACT_ATOMS: atom_id res chain seq x y z
N GLN A 1 2.27 -21.31 15.82
CA GLN A 1 1.99 -21.76 14.45
C GLN A 1 1.45 -20.59 13.67
N GLY A 2 2.23 -20.02 12.76
CA GLY A 2 1.83 -18.83 12.01
C GLY A 2 3.02 -18.28 11.24
N VAL A 3 3.42 -18.99 10.19
CA VAL A 3 4.47 -18.54 9.27
C VAL A 3 3.92 -17.31 8.52
N LEU A 4 4.39 -16.12 8.88
CA LEU A 4 4.04 -14.86 8.24
C LEU A 4 4.96 -14.70 7.01
N GLY A 5 4.35 -14.68 5.81
CA GLY A 5 5.07 -14.51 4.55
C GLY A 5 5.81 -13.17 4.54
N LYS A 6 7.14 -13.23 4.40
CA LYS A 6 8.00 -12.07 4.17
C LYS A 6 7.67 -11.50 2.79
N TRP A 7 7.07 -10.32 2.74
CA TRP A 7 7.01 -9.54 1.50
C TRP A 7 8.36 -8.85 1.31
N CYS A 8 8.92 -9.00 0.11
CA CYS A 8 10.31 -8.68 -0.25
C CYS A 8 10.58 -7.17 -0.17
N CYS A 9 11.42 -6.73 0.78
CA CYS A 9 11.99 -5.39 0.76
C CYS A 9 13.16 -5.37 -0.23
N ILE A 10 13.10 -4.48 -1.21
CA ILE A 10 14.18 -4.15 -2.15
C ILE A 10 15.45 -3.82 -1.33
N PRO A 11 16.62 -4.43 -1.61
CA PRO A 11 17.80 -4.31 -0.77
C PRO A 11 18.40 -2.91 -0.89
N SER A 12 18.42 -2.18 0.23
CA SER A 12 19.22 -0.98 0.48
C SER A 12 20.10 -1.21 1.73
N PRO A 13 21.24 -0.50 1.87
CA PRO A 13 22.45 -0.91 2.62
C PRO A 13 22.25 -1.20 4.14
N PRO A 14 23.23 -1.88 4.78
CA PRO A 14 23.03 -2.82 5.90
C PRO A 14 22.81 -2.22 7.30
N HIS A 15 22.47 -0.95 7.42
CA HIS A 15 22.26 -0.30 8.70
C HIS A 15 20.89 0.38 8.73
N VAL A 16 19.88 -0.41 9.11
CA VAL A 16 18.52 -0.07 9.61
C VAL A 16 17.54 -1.09 9.04
N LEU A 17 17.52 -2.27 9.66
CA LEU A 17 16.41 -3.22 9.53
C LEU A 17 15.39 -2.88 10.63
N HIS A 18 14.61 -1.82 10.42
CA HIS A 18 13.28 -1.78 11.03
C HIS A 18 12.34 -2.52 10.07
N GLY A 19 12.33 -3.84 10.18
CA GLY A 19 11.27 -4.62 9.55
C GLY A 19 9.98 -4.28 10.24
N ALA A 20 9.15 -3.39 9.68
CA ALA A 20 7.85 -3.16 10.26
C ALA A 20 7.00 -4.40 9.98
N GLU A 21 6.56 -5.05 11.05
CA GLU A 21 5.53 -6.06 10.97
C GLU A 21 4.21 -5.36 10.62
N VAL A 22 3.80 -5.44 9.36
CA VAL A 22 2.46 -4.99 8.97
C VAL A 22 1.45 -5.94 9.63
N PRO A 23 0.61 -5.47 10.57
CA PRO A 23 -0.36 -6.31 11.24
C PRO A 23 -1.30 -6.94 10.20
N ARG A 24 -1.74 -8.20 10.40
CA ARG A 24 -2.70 -8.87 9.49
C ARG A 24 -3.93 -8.00 9.17
N SER A 25 -4.42 -7.23 10.13
CA SER A 25 -5.57 -6.33 9.94
C SER A 25 -5.31 -5.20 8.92
N LYS A 26 -4.05 -4.81 8.71
CA LYS A 26 -3.67 -3.70 7.81
C LYS A 26 -3.53 -4.12 6.36
N SER A 27 -3.24 -5.39 6.08
CA SER A 27 -3.34 -5.94 4.72
C SER A 27 -4.77 -5.86 4.17
N LEU A 28 -5.78 -5.97 5.03
CA LEU A 28 -7.18 -5.83 4.65
C LEU A 28 -7.55 -4.38 4.33
N LEU A 29 -6.97 -3.41 5.06
CA LEU A 29 -7.16 -1.99 4.77
C LEU A 29 -6.62 -1.62 3.40
N PHE A 30 -5.46 -2.17 3.02
CA PHE A 30 -4.89 -1.96 1.68
C PHE A 30 -5.84 -2.44 0.58
N LEU A 31 -6.36 -3.66 0.71
CA LEU A 31 -7.33 -4.20 -0.26
C LEU A 31 -8.64 -3.39 -0.29
N GLN A 32 -9.10 -2.89 0.86
CA GLN A 32 -10.29 -2.02 0.93
C GLN A 32 -10.08 -0.67 0.23
N VAL A 33 -8.93 -0.03 0.45
CA VAL A 33 -8.57 1.22 -0.23
C VAL A 33 -8.49 1.00 -1.73
N LEU A 34 -7.83 -0.07 -2.19
CA LEU A 34 -7.76 -0.39 -3.62
C LEU A 34 -9.14 -0.64 -4.21
N ASN A 35 -9.99 -1.40 -3.53
CA ASN A 35 -11.32 -1.69 -4.03
C ASN A 35 -12.17 -0.42 -4.21
N GLU A 36 -12.05 0.54 -3.28
CA GLU A 36 -12.74 1.83 -3.35
C GLU A 36 -12.12 2.75 -4.42
N TYR A 37 -10.79 2.77 -4.54
CA TYR A 37 -10.07 3.59 -5.51
C TYR A 37 -10.32 3.15 -6.97
N PHE A 38 -10.38 1.84 -7.23
CA PHE A 38 -10.62 1.29 -8.57
C PHE A 38 -12.10 1.02 -8.87
N HIS A 39 -13.02 1.29 -7.94
CA HIS A 39 -14.45 0.99 -8.06
C HIS A 39 -14.73 -0.45 -8.53
N ASN A 40 -14.44 -1.43 -7.67
CA ASN A 40 -14.53 -2.88 -7.93
C ASN A 40 -13.31 -3.43 -8.68
N VAL A 41 -12.21 -3.56 -7.95
CA VAL A 41 -10.89 -3.95 -8.48
C VAL A 41 -10.88 -5.40 -9.01
N CYS A 42 -10.28 -5.60 -10.18
CA CYS A 42 -10.00 -6.91 -10.78
C CYS A 42 -8.49 -7.11 -10.91
N GLU A 43 -8.00 -8.35 -11.04
CA GLU A 43 -6.56 -8.63 -11.19
C GLU A 43 -5.95 -7.88 -12.39
N LEU A 44 -6.72 -7.78 -13.48
CA LEU A 44 -6.30 -7.12 -14.70
C LEU A 44 -6.03 -5.63 -14.43
N ASP A 45 -6.86 -5.00 -13.60
CA ASP A 45 -6.70 -3.59 -13.24
C ASP A 45 -5.41 -3.36 -12.44
N LEU A 46 -5.05 -4.28 -11.55
CA LEU A 46 -3.75 -4.26 -10.85
C LEU A 46 -2.57 -4.35 -11.81
N VAL A 47 -2.66 -5.21 -12.82
CA VAL A 47 -1.57 -5.42 -13.80
C VAL A 47 -1.45 -4.23 -14.74
N PHE A 48 -2.57 -3.69 -15.23
CA PHE A 48 -2.58 -2.58 -16.19
C PHE A 48 -2.33 -1.22 -15.53
N ASN A 49 -2.83 -1.01 -14.31
CA ASN A 49 -2.67 0.23 -13.55
C ASN A 49 -1.67 0.09 -12.39
N PHE A 50 -0.60 -0.69 -12.57
CA PHE A 50 0.39 -0.95 -11.51
C PHE A 50 0.98 0.34 -10.93
N TYR A 51 1.16 1.39 -11.74
CA TYR A 51 1.66 2.70 -11.31
C TYR A 51 0.75 3.36 -10.25
N LYS A 52 -0.58 3.24 -10.42
CA LYS A 52 -1.53 3.73 -9.42
C LYS A 52 -1.45 2.92 -8.14
N VAL A 53 -1.30 1.59 -8.25
CA VAL A 53 -1.12 0.71 -7.09
C VAL A 53 0.11 1.09 -6.29
N TYR A 54 1.24 1.40 -6.94
CA TYR A 54 2.42 1.92 -6.27
C TYR A 54 2.16 3.23 -5.50
N THR A 55 1.35 4.12 -6.08
CA THR A 55 0.95 5.37 -5.43
C THR A 55 0.10 5.10 -4.18
N VAL A 56 -0.83 4.13 -4.23
CA VAL A 56 -1.59 3.68 -3.04
C VAL A 56 -0.65 3.12 -1.97
N VAL A 57 0.33 2.32 -2.37
CA VAL A 57 1.31 1.73 -1.44
C VAL A 57 2.14 2.83 -0.76
N ASP A 58 2.63 3.82 -1.50
CA ASP A 58 3.45 4.92 -0.96
C ASP A 58 2.68 5.80 0.05
N GLU A 59 1.39 6.04 -0.22
CA GLU A 59 0.53 6.79 0.71
C GLU A 59 0.22 6.01 1.99
N MET A 60 0.08 4.68 1.92
CA MET A 60 -0.20 3.84 3.08
C MET A 60 1.06 3.43 3.85
N PHE A 61 2.19 3.27 3.17
CA PHE A 61 3.44 2.75 3.71
C PHE A 61 4.62 3.59 3.25
N LEU A 62 5.47 4.01 4.19
CA LEU A 62 6.67 4.79 3.89
C LEU A 62 7.85 4.22 4.65
N ALA A 63 8.98 4.01 3.96
CA ALA A 63 10.19 3.43 4.53
C ALA A 63 9.97 2.08 5.26
N GLY A 64 8.98 1.31 4.82
CA GLY A 64 8.59 0.04 5.44
C GLY A 64 7.67 0.19 6.65
N GLU A 65 7.42 1.40 7.14
CA GLU A 65 6.47 1.67 8.24
C GLU A 65 5.09 2.09 7.73
N ILE A 66 4.09 1.97 8.59
CA ILE A 66 2.71 2.39 8.27
C ILE A 66 2.63 3.91 8.42
N ARG A 67 2.34 4.60 7.32
CA ARG A 67 2.19 6.06 7.30
C ARG A 67 0.77 6.48 7.64
N GLU A 68 -0.19 6.02 6.84
CA GLU A 68 -1.61 6.33 7.01
C GLU A 68 -2.47 5.07 7.08
N THR A 69 -3.47 5.11 7.96
CA THR A 69 -4.37 3.97 8.24
C THR A 69 -5.83 4.28 7.99
N SER A 70 -6.17 5.55 7.76
CA SER A 70 -7.53 5.98 7.49
C SER A 70 -7.81 5.92 5.98
N GLN A 71 -8.70 5.01 5.58
CA GLN A 71 -9.13 4.86 4.19
C GLN A 71 -9.55 6.20 3.56
N THR A 72 -10.38 6.99 4.28
CA THR A 72 -10.87 8.28 3.79
C THR A 72 -9.74 9.29 3.54
N LYS A 73 -8.72 9.33 4.40
CA LYS A 73 -7.58 10.23 4.22
C LYS A 73 -6.73 9.81 3.03
N VAL A 74 -6.43 8.52 2.92
CA VAL A 74 -5.64 7.96 1.83
C VAL A 74 -6.32 8.24 0.49
N LEU A 75 -7.61 7.93 0.35
CA LEU A 75 -8.35 8.21 -0.88
C LEU A 75 -8.40 9.69 -1.23
N LYS A 76 -8.60 10.55 -0.23
CA LYS A 76 -8.59 12.00 -0.46
C LYS A 76 -7.23 12.49 -0.97
N GLN A 77 -6.13 11.96 -0.45
CA GLN A 77 -4.79 12.29 -0.95
C GLN A 77 -4.57 11.73 -2.36
N LEU A 78 -4.94 10.48 -2.62
CA LEU A 78 -4.82 9.87 -3.94
C LEU A 78 -5.59 10.66 -5.02
N LEU A 79 -6.81 11.09 -4.72
CA LEU A 79 -7.61 11.91 -5.65
C LEU A 79 -6.98 13.29 -5.88
N MET A 80 -6.40 13.89 -4.84
CA MET A 80 -5.69 15.16 -4.96
C MET A 80 -4.44 15.02 -5.83
N LEU A 81 -3.65 13.96 -5.61
CA LEU A 81 -2.45 13.65 -6.39
C LEU A 81 -2.80 13.42 -7.87
N GLN A 82 -3.84 12.64 -8.14
CA GLN A 82 -4.33 12.41 -9.50
C GLN A 82 -4.82 13.69 -10.21
N SER A 83 -5.18 14.74 -9.46
CA SER A 83 -5.59 16.03 -10.04
C SER A 83 -4.41 16.95 -10.39
N LEU A 84 -3.22 16.64 -9.89
CA LEU A 84 -1.98 17.38 -10.12
C LEU A 84 -1.17 16.78 -11.28
N GLU A 85 -1.49 15.54 -11.68
CA GLU A 85 -1.01 14.86 -12.88
C GLU A 85 -1.82 15.26 -14.12
#